data_AF-A0A958ZY95-F1
#
_entry.id   AF-A0A958ZY95-F1
#
_cell.length_a   1.000
_cell.length_b   1.000
_cell.length_c   1.000
_cell.angle_alpha   90.00
_cell.angle_beta   90.00
_cell.angle_gamma   90.00
#
_symmetry.space_group_name_H-M   'P 1'
#
loop_
_entity.id
_entity.type
_entity.pdbx_description
1 polymer ?
#
loop_
_entity_poly.entity_id
_entity_poly.type
_entity_poly.pdbx_seq_one_letter_code
_entity_poly.pdbx_strand_id
1 'polypeptide(L)'
;MENFYKVLQVPASATQRDIKVAYRKLVQTHHPDINTDAGSEEYIKLINLAYETLSDPIKRSRYDLGIFDTSVSGTTSTPPPPPRRPPPYYYRKAHEEKQTYSTKTQVLAWGATFIIILFVVVGVYAMQYYVSEYYFDEAIMAEQNNELEKAISLYQLAIRDWGARSVDASIKSAELSQRLGAYFYMAEYCRKGLSHSPDSLQTALLFYLEGTAYMHSERFEKAELAFNNSLAYNYNKDTVYEILASIYVNNMGKFNEAEELYTYLLSGNSVNLANYYNRGLCYQNLGRYQQAVEDFKRVLQENPFHGKTLFQLGKAYLALGQKQLACEYLRFSERQGVLIDPDELASVCE
;
A
#
# COMPACT_ATOMS: atom_id res chain seq x y z
N MET A 1 22.06 70.42 -3.50
CA MET A 1 22.48 69.00 -3.47
C MET A 1 21.37 68.16 -4.05
N GLU A 2 21.64 67.38 -5.09
CA GLU A 2 20.65 66.48 -5.66
C GLU A 2 20.32 65.35 -4.66
N ASN A 3 19.04 65.01 -4.56
CA ASN A 3 18.58 63.93 -3.68
C ASN A 3 19.06 62.58 -4.23
N PHE A 4 19.65 61.71 -3.39
CA PHE A 4 20.20 60.41 -3.80
C PHE A 4 19.16 59.48 -4.44
N TYR A 5 17.87 59.60 -4.09
CA TYR A 5 16.79 58.90 -4.77
C TYR A 5 16.61 59.36 -6.22
N LYS A 6 16.79 60.65 -6.48
CA LYS A 6 16.74 61.21 -7.84
C LYS A 6 17.97 60.82 -8.65
N VAL A 7 19.15 60.78 -8.03
CA VAL A 7 20.40 60.32 -8.68
C VAL A 7 20.25 58.86 -9.15
N LEU A 8 19.64 58.00 -8.33
CA LEU A 8 19.37 56.61 -8.70
C LEU A 8 18.07 56.41 -9.49
N GLN A 9 17.35 57.50 -9.81
CA GLN A 9 16.08 57.49 -10.56
C GLN A 9 15.02 56.54 -9.95
N VAL A 10 14.93 56.48 -8.62
CA VAL A 10 13.98 55.63 -7.89
C VAL A 10 13.14 56.46 -6.91
N PRO A 11 11.88 56.04 -6.62
CA PRO A 11 11.08 56.72 -5.60
C PRO A 11 11.64 56.48 -4.19
N ALA A 12 11.33 57.37 -3.25
CA ALA A 12 11.76 57.23 -1.84
C ALA A 12 11.19 55.97 -1.15
N SER A 13 10.11 55.38 -1.68
CA SER A 13 9.53 54.11 -1.25
C SER A 13 10.22 52.86 -1.83
N ALA A 14 11.23 53.02 -2.69
CA ALA A 14 11.88 51.90 -3.37
C ALA A 14 12.49 50.88 -2.39
N THR A 15 12.36 49.59 -2.70
CA THR A 15 12.96 48.53 -1.90
C THR A 15 14.47 48.45 -2.16
N GLN A 16 15.23 47.78 -1.28
CA GLN A 16 16.68 47.58 -1.49
C GLN A 16 16.99 46.85 -2.79
N ARG A 17 16.10 45.94 -3.23
CA ARG A 17 16.24 45.23 -4.49
C ARG A 17 16.15 46.21 -5.67
N ASP A 18 15.21 47.14 -5.62
CA ASP A 18 15.00 48.13 -6.68
C ASP A 18 16.18 49.10 -6.77
N ILE A 19 16.69 49.57 -5.63
CA ILE A 19 17.90 50.41 -5.54
C ILE A 19 19.11 49.73 -6.18
N LYS A 20 19.31 48.43 -5.89
CA LYS A 20 20.42 47.64 -6.45
C LYS A 20 20.28 47.41 -7.95
N VAL A 21 19.07 47.20 -8.45
CA VAL A 21 18.80 47.04 -9.88
C VAL A 21 19.04 48.37 -10.62
N ALA A 22 18.53 49.47 -10.08
CA ALA A 22 18.71 50.81 -10.64
C ALA A 22 20.19 51.22 -10.70
N TYR A 23 20.93 50.99 -9.62
CA TYR A 23 22.38 51.22 -9.57
C TYR A 23 23.14 50.47 -10.66
N ARG A 24 22.89 49.16 -10.81
CA ARG A 24 23.55 48.35 -11.84
C ARG A 24 23.27 48.86 -13.24
N LYS A 25 22.02 49.27 -13.52
CA LYS A 25 21.62 49.83 -14.81
C LYS A 25 22.34 51.15 -15.09
N LEU A 26 22.39 52.05 -14.11
CA LEU A 26 23.02 53.37 -14.26
C LEU A 26 24.54 53.30 -14.40
N VAL A 27 25.22 52.46 -13.61
CA VAL A 27 26.67 52.27 -13.74
C VAL A 27 27.03 51.66 -15.09
N GLN A 28 26.19 50.76 -15.63
CA GLN A 28 26.43 50.19 -16.95
C GLN A 28 26.22 51.21 -18.07
N THR A 29 25.22 52.10 -17.98
CA THR A 29 24.98 53.11 -19.02
C THR A 29 25.94 54.29 -18.96
N HIS A 30 26.43 54.64 -17.77
CA HIS A 30 27.33 55.78 -17.56
C HIS A 30 28.80 55.39 -17.39
N HIS A 31 29.17 54.12 -17.52
CA HIS A 31 30.55 53.64 -17.37
C HIS A 31 31.54 54.48 -18.21
N PRO A 32 32.73 54.86 -17.69
CA PRO A 32 33.66 55.75 -18.39
C PRO A 32 34.16 55.17 -19.71
N ASP A 33 34.15 53.84 -19.85
CA ASP A 33 34.51 53.16 -21.11
C ASP A 33 33.44 53.32 -22.21
N ILE A 34 32.20 53.67 -21.85
CA ILE A 34 31.06 53.82 -22.77
C ILE A 34 30.73 55.30 -23.01
N ASN A 35 30.94 56.16 -22.02
CA ASN A 35 30.62 57.58 -22.09
C ASN A 35 31.81 58.44 -21.60
N THR A 36 32.63 58.91 -22.53
CA THR A 36 33.94 59.57 -22.30
C THR A 36 33.87 61.08 -22.04
N ASP A 37 32.68 61.60 -21.73
CA ASP A 37 32.50 63.03 -21.45
C ASP A 37 33.03 63.40 -20.06
N ALA A 38 33.68 64.55 -19.89
CA ALA A 38 34.42 64.89 -18.65
C ALA A 38 33.52 64.95 -17.40
N GLY A 39 32.22 65.18 -17.56
CA GLY A 39 31.24 65.17 -16.47
C GLY A 39 30.73 63.78 -16.06
N SER A 40 30.97 62.73 -16.85
CA SER A 40 30.45 61.38 -16.59
C SER A 40 31.14 60.73 -15.38
N GLU A 41 32.42 61.01 -15.15
CA GLU A 41 33.19 60.45 -14.03
C GLU A 41 32.71 61.01 -12.67
N GLU A 42 32.41 62.31 -12.61
CA GLU A 42 31.83 62.93 -11.42
C GLU A 42 30.41 62.41 -11.15
N TYR A 43 29.62 62.21 -12.21
CA TYR A 43 28.27 61.67 -12.09
C TYR A 43 28.28 60.21 -11.59
N ILE A 44 29.24 59.38 -12.03
CA ILE A 44 29.41 58.01 -11.51
C ILE A 44 29.80 58.02 -10.03
N LYS A 45 30.69 58.94 -9.60
CA LYS A 45 31.04 59.09 -8.18
C LYS A 45 29.80 59.41 -7.36
N LEU A 46 28.90 60.25 -7.88
CA LEU A 46 27.62 60.57 -7.23
C LEU A 46 26.67 59.35 -7.19
N ILE A 47 26.57 58.57 -8.27
CA ILE A 47 25.79 57.31 -8.31
C ILE A 47 26.30 56.30 -7.27
N ASN A 48 27.62 56.15 -7.16
CA ASN A 48 28.24 55.23 -6.19
C ASN A 48 27.97 55.67 -4.75
N LEU A 49 28.11 56.97 -4.46
CA LEU A 49 27.81 57.53 -3.14
C LEU A 49 26.32 57.38 -2.77
N ALA A 50 25.44 57.63 -3.73
CA ALA A 50 24.00 57.45 -3.56
C ALA A 50 23.65 55.98 -3.25
N TYR A 51 24.26 55.02 -3.97
CA TYR A 51 24.06 53.60 -3.71
C TYR A 51 24.63 53.17 -2.36
N GLU A 52 25.83 53.62 -1.99
CA GLU A 52 26.43 53.27 -0.68
C GLU A 52 25.55 53.74 0.48
N THR A 53 24.96 54.93 0.35
CA THR A 53 24.09 55.51 1.37
C THR A 53 22.72 54.84 1.42
N LEU A 54 22.09 54.57 0.27
CA LEU A 54 20.72 54.07 0.20
C LEU A 54 20.59 52.54 0.26
N SER A 55 21.67 51.80 -0.02
CA SER A 55 21.67 50.33 0.02
C SER A 55 21.70 49.77 1.45
N ASP A 56 22.37 50.45 2.38
CA ASP A 56 22.38 50.11 3.80
C ASP A 56 21.16 50.73 4.50
N PRO A 57 20.27 49.93 5.13
CA PRO A 57 19.06 50.44 5.76
C PRO A 57 19.33 51.44 6.91
N ILE A 58 20.46 51.34 7.61
CA ILE A 58 20.82 52.27 8.69
C ILE A 58 21.29 53.60 8.11
N LYS A 59 22.16 53.58 7.09
CA LYS A 59 22.63 54.80 6.41
C LYS A 59 21.48 55.51 5.69
N ARG A 60 20.59 54.77 5.05
CA ARG A 60 19.37 55.29 4.41
C ARG A 60 18.48 56.00 5.42
N SER A 61 18.19 55.38 6.55
CA SER A 61 17.37 56.01 7.59
C SER A 61 18.00 57.30 8.12
N ARG A 62 19.32 57.34 8.31
CA ARG A 62 20.03 58.56 8.74
C ARG A 62 19.99 59.66 7.67
N TYR A 63 20.11 59.29 6.40
CA TYR A 63 19.94 60.20 5.27
C TYR A 63 18.51 60.77 5.21
N ASP A 64 17.50 59.92 5.37
CA ASP A 64 16.08 60.30 5.38
C ASP A 64 15.72 61.23 6.56
N LEU A 65 16.41 61.07 7.69
CA LEU A 65 16.28 61.93 8.87
C LEU A 65 17.09 63.24 8.77
N GLY A 66 17.85 63.45 7.68
CA GLY A 66 18.67 64.64 7.48
C GLY A 66 19.93 64.70 8.35
N ILE A 67 20.31 63.60 9.01
CA ILE A 67 21.46 63.49 9.91
C ILE A 67 22.65 62.86 9.15
N PHE A 68 22.94 63.38 7.96
CA PHE A 68 24.03 62.89 7.11
C PHE A 68 25.16 63.92 7.07
N ASP A 69 26.23 63.66 7.80
CA ASP A 69 27.36 64.58 7.96
C ASP A 69 28.41 64.33 6.86
N THR A 70 28.65 65.33 6.00
CA THR A 70 29.63 65.26 4.89
C THR A 70 31.01 65.81 5.25
N SER A 71 31.34 66.04 6.53
CA SER A 71 32.67 66.54 6.89
C SER A 71 33.72 65.42 6.95
N VAL A 72 34.50 65.27 5.87
CA VAL A 72 35.82 64.64 5.94
C VAL A 72 36.79 65.66 6.55
N SER A 73 37.02 65.56 7.86
CA SER A 73 38.03 66.37 8.56
C SER A 73 39.31 65.57 8.74
N GLY A 74 40.41 66.15 8.23
CA GLY A 74 41.73 65.57 8.16
C GLY A 74 42.34 65.20 9.52
N THR A 75 43.13 64.14 9.47
CA THR A 75 44.05 63.66 10.49
C THR A 75 45.12 64.70 10.85
N THR A 76 45.39 64.91 12.14
CA THR A 76 46.72 65.32 12.62
C THR A 76 47.31 64.22 13.49
N SER A 77 48.13 63.36 12.89
CA SER A 77 49.25 62.70 13.58
C SER A 77 50.32 62.37 12.55
N THR A 78 51.57 62.56 12.98
CA THR A 78 52.84 62.41 12.27
C THR A 78 52.95 61.21 11.32
N PRO A 79 53.75 61.29 10.24
CA PRO A 79 53.85 60.23 9.24
C PRO A 79 54.56 59.01 9.85
N PRO A 80 54.01 57.79 9.73
CA PRO A 80 54.77 56.57 9.96
C PRO A 80 55.83 56.41 8.86
N PRO A 81 56.94 55.68 9.10
CA PRO A 81 57.94 55.40 8.09
C PRO A 81 57.29 54.79 6.83
N PRO A 82 57.88 54.99 5.63
CA PRO A 82 57.28 54.45 4.41
C PRO A 82 57.03 52.96 4.62
N PRO A 83 55.80 52.46 4.36
CA PRO A 83 55.54 51.05 4.47
C PRO A 83 56.57 50.35 3.58
N ARG A 84 57.30 49.38 4.15
CA ARG A 84 58.04 48.41 3.33
C ARG A 84 57.05 48.01 2.26
N ARG A 85 57.37 48.25 0.98
CA ARG A 85 56.52 47.81 -0.13
C ARG A 85 56.14 46.37 0.22
N PRO A 86 54.87 46.07 0.54
CA PRO A 86 54.49 44.67 0.57
C PRO A 86 54.90 44.15 -0.81
N PRO A 87 55.47 42.94 -0.90
CA PRO A 87 55.68 42.33 -2.22
C PRO A 87 54.39 42.58 -3.00
N PRO A 88 54.46 43.08 -4.25
CA PRO A 88 53.29 43.54 -4.98
C PRO A 88 52.18 42.56 -4.67
N TYR A 89 51.09 43.06 -4.07
CA TYR A 89 49.90 42.25 -3.89
C TYR A 89 49.46 41.98 -5.32
N TYR A 90 50.03 40.93 -5.90
CA TYR A 90 49.34 40.10 -6.82
C TYR A 90 48.10 39.73 -6.02
N TYR A 91 47.02 40.48 -6.27
CA TYR A 91 45.82 39.77 -6.64
C TYR A 91 46.25 38.82 -7.75
N ARG A 92 46.81 37.66 -7.35
CA ARG A 92 46.43 36.44 -7.98
C ARG A 92 44.94 36.52 -7.76
N LYS A 93 44.21 37.04 -8.76
CA LYS A 93 42.85 36.63 -9.01
C LYS A 93 42.96 35.16 -8.67
N ALA A 94 42.33 34.71 -7.59
CA ALA A 94 42.11 33.30 -7.48
C ALA A 94 41.41 33.06 -8.81
N HIS A 95 42.16 32.57 -9.79
CA HIS A 95 41.58 31.77 -10.80
C HIS A 95 40.98 30.71 -9.87
N GLU A 96 39.72 30.91 -9.51
CA GLU A 96 38.79 29.80 -9.52
C GLU A 96 39.05 29.22 -10.91
N GLU A 97 40.08 28.37 -10.99
CA GLU A 97 40.10 27.30 -11.93
C GLU A 97 38.80 26.61 -11.58
N LYS A 98 37.74 27.03 -12.27
CA LYS A 98 36.60 26.16 -12.47
C LYS A 98 37.26 24.96 -13.11
N GLN A 99 37.56 23.95 -12.30
CA GLN A 99 38.06 22.68 -12.77
C GLN A 99 36.97 22.17 -13.69
N THR A 100 37.08 22.53 -14.97
CA THR A 100 36.25 22.01 -16.02
C THR A 100 36.76 20.61 -16.23
N TYR A 101 36.24 19.68 -15.42
CA TYR A 101 36.48 18.27 -15.61
C TYR A 101 36.13 17.93 -17.06
N SER A 102 37.06 17.27 -17.75
CA SER A 102 36.81 16.73 -19.08
C SER A 102 35.53 15.91 -19.05
N THR A 103 34.70 16.02 -20.10
CA THR A 103 33.49 15.19 -20.22
C THR A 103 33.79 13.70 -20.00
N LYS A 104 34.99 13.23 -20.39
CA LYS A 104 35.46 11.87 -20.12
C LYS A 104 35.65 11.58 -18.62
N THR A 105 36.25 12.48 -17.85
CA THR A 105 36.45 12.28 -16.39
C THR A 105 35.14 12.40 -15.63
N GLN A 106 34.21 13.26 -16.06
CA GLN A 106 32.86 13.29 -15.49
C GLN A 106 32.10 11.99 -15.75
N VAL A 107 32.15 11.46 -16.98
CA VAL A 107 31.50 10.17 -17.31
C VAL A 107 32.11 9.02 -16.51
N LEU A 108 33.43 8.98 -16.33
CA LEU A 108 34.07 7.96 -15.49
C LEU A 108 33.67 8.09 -14.01
N ALA A 109 33.60 9.30 -13.48
CA ALA A 109 33.14 9.54 -12.11
C ALA A 109 31.68 9.10 -11.93
N TRP A 110 30.77 9.48 -12.84
CA TRP A 110 29.37 9.03 -12.82
C TRP A 110 29.26 7.50 -12.96
N GLY A 111 30.06 6.89 -13.84
CA GLY A 111 30.14 5.44 -13.98
C GLY A 111 30.61 4.74 -12.69
N ALA A 112 31.65 5.25 -12.04
CA ALA A 112 32.14 4.71 -10.77
C ALA A 112 31.10 4.86 -9.64
N THR A 113 30.42 6.01 -9.55
CA THR A 113 29.34 6.20 -8.57
C THR A 113 28.17 5.25 -8.81
N PHE A 114 27.81 5.03 -10.09
CA PHE A 114 26.76 4.08 -10.44
C PHE A 114 27.12 2.64 -10.04
N ILE A 115 28.38 2.22 -10.27
CA ILE A 115 28.86 0.89 -9.86
C ILE A 115 28.83 0.73 -8.33
N ILE A 116 29.23 1.75 -7.58
CA ILE A 116 29.16 1.72 -6.10
C ILE A 116 27.71 1.61 -5.63
N ILE A 117 26.80 2.42 -6.17
CA ILE A 117 25.37 2.35 -5.85
C ILE A 117 24.82 0.97 -6.19
N LEU A 118 25.15 0.43 -7.37
CA LEU A 118 24.74 -0.90 -7.79
C LEU A 118 25.23 -1.97 -6.80
N PHE A 119 26.49 -1.92 -6.37
CA PHE A 119 27.04 -2.87 -5.39
C PHE A 119 26.35 -2.78 -4.03
N VAL A 120 26.05 -1.56 -3.55
CA VAL A 120 25.30 -1.35 -2.31
C VAL A 120 23.88 -1.91 -2.42
N VAL A 121 23.18 -1.62 -3.52
CA VAL A 121 21.81 -2.12 -3.75
C VAL A 121 21.79 -3.65 -3.83
N VAL A 122 22.71 -4.25 -4.59
CA VAL A 122 22.83 -5.71 -4.69
C VAL A 122 23.18 -6.33 -3.33
N GLY A 123 24.08 -5.69 -2.57
CA GLY A 123 24.45 -6.14 -1.22
C GLY A 123 23.27 -6.12 -0.24
N VAL A 124 22.48 -5.04 -0.23
CA VAL A 124 21.27 -4.93 0.60
C VAL A 124 20.23 -5.96 0.18
N TYR A 125 20.03 -6.14 -1.13
CA TYR A 125 19.11 -7.16 -1.66
C TYR A 125 19.53 -8.57 -1.25
N ALA A 126 20.80 -8.92 -1.44
CA ALA A 126 21.34 -10.22 -1.03
C ALA A 126 21.21 -10.44 0.49
N MET A 127 21.47 -9.42 1.29
CA MET A 127 21.28 -9.48 2.74
C MET A 127 19.81 -9.76 3.10
N GLN A 128 18.85 -9.04 2.49
CA GLN A 128 17.42 -9.28 2.72
C GLN A 128 17.00 -10.69 2.28
N TYR A 129 17.56 -11.18 1.17
CA TYR A 129 17.33 -12.53 0.66
C TYR A 129 17.76 -13.60 1.67
N TYR A 130 19.02 -13.56 2.14
CA TYR A 130 19.56 -14.54 3.08
C TYR A 130 18.91 -14.48 4.47
N VAL A 131 18.61 -13.28 4.96
CA VAL A 131 17.95 -13.10 6.25
C VAL A 131 16.53 -13.70 6.23
N SER A 132 15.80 -13.53 5.13
CA SER A 132 14.48 -14.15 4.94
C SER A 132 14.55 -15.68 5.00
N GLU A 133 15.54 -16.27 4.32
CA GLU A 133 15.75 -17.72 4.30
C GLU A 133 16.13 -18.27 5.69
N TYR A 134 17.04 -17.59 6.39
CA TYR A 134 17.45 -17.97 7.75
C TYR A 134 16.27 -18.01 8.74
N TYR A 135 15.46 -16.94 8.80
CA TYR A 135 14.32 -16.90 9.72
C TYR A 135 13.23 -17.90 9.34
N PHE A 136 13.06 -18.20 8.05
CA PHE A 136 12.09 -19.20 7.60
C PHE A 136 12.50 -20.61 8.08
N ASP A 137 13.76 -20.98 7.94
CA ASP A 137 14.26 -22.27 8.40
C ASP A 137 14.17 -22.39 9.94
N GLU A 138 14.51 -21.32 10.66
CA GLU A 138 14.35 -21.29 12.12
C GLU A 138 12.88 -21.41 12.56
N ALA A 139 11.96 -20.79 11.81
CA ALA A 139 10.53 -20.88 12.06
C ALA A 139 10.01 -22.32 11.88
N ILE A 140 10.46 -23.04 10.85
CA ILE A 140 10.12 -24.46 10.64
C ILE A 140 10.58 -25.31 11.82
N MET A 141 11.80 -25.07 12.33
CA MET A 141 12.31 -25.79 13.50
C MET A 141 11.48 -25.50 14.76
N ALA A 142 11.10 -24.24 14.97
CA ALA A 142 10.20 -23.87 16.07
C ALA A 142 8.82 -24.53 15.93
N GLU A 143 8.27 -24.63 14.71
CA GLU A 143 7.01 -25.31 14.43
C GLU A 143 7.08 -26.80 14.74
N GLN A 144 8.17 -27.48 14.35
CA GLN A 144 8.41 -28.90 14.66
C GLN A 144 8.51 -29.16 16.17
N ASN A 145 9.06 -28.21 16.92
CA ASN A 145 9.13 -28.24 18.38
C ASN A 145 7.80 -27.84 19.05
N ASN A 146 6.75 -27.58 18.28
CA ASN A 146 5.44 -27.11 18.74
C ASN A 146 5.48 -25.75 19.48
N GLU A 147 6.50 -24.94 19.23
CA GLU A 147 6.63 -23.57 19.73
C GLU A 147 5.89 -22.58 18.81
N LEU A 148 4.56 -22.70 18.72
CA LEU A 148 3.76 -22.03 17.67
C LEU A 148 3.87 -20.49 17.68
N GLU A 149 3.90 -19.86 18.86
CA GLU A 149 4.05 -18.40 18.96
C GLU A 149 5.41 -17.92 18.46
N LYS A 150 6.47 -18.68 18.76
CA LYS A 150 7.82 -18.40 18.27
C LYS A 150 7.89 -18.60 16.77
N ALA A 151 7.31 -19.69 16.25
CA ALA A 151 7.25 -19.94 14.82
C ALA A 151 6.56 -18.78 14.06
N ILE A 152 5.43 -18.28 14.56
CA ILE A 152 4.72 -17.14 13.94
C ILE A 152 5.61 -15.89 13.93
N SER A 153 6.26 -15.55 15.06
CA SER A 153 7.12 -14.36 15.10
C SER A 153 8.34 -14.48 14.16
N LEU A 154 8.92 -15.67 14.02
CA LEU A 154 10.00 -15.93 13.06
C LEU A 154 9.50 -15.86 11.61
N TYR A 155 8.34 -16.43 11.29
CA TYR A 155 7.75 -16.29 9.95
C TYR A 155 7.45 -14.82 9.62
N GLN A 156 6.97 -14.02 10.58
CA GLN A 156 6.81 -12.58 10.38
C GLN A 156 8.11 -11.87 10.03
N LEU A 157 9.23 -12.25 10.66
CA LEU A 157 10.55 -11.69 10.37
C LEU A 157 11.07 -12.09 8.98
N ALA A 158 10.65 -13.26 8.49
CA ALA A 158 10.96 -13.77 7.16
C ALA A 158 10.18 -13.06 6.03
N ILE A 159 9.01 -12.47 6.32
CA ILE A 159 8.22 -11.68 5.36
C ILE A 159 8.93 -10.35 5.10
N ARG A 160 9.51 -10.19 3.91
CA ARG A 160 10.27 -9.01 3.46
C ARG A 160 9.95 -8.70 2.00
N ASP A 161 10.05 -7.42 1.62
CA ASP A 161 9.67 -6.92 0.28
C ASP A 161 10.30 -7.69 -0.90
N TRP A 162 11.51 -8.22 -0.70
CA TRP A 162 12.25 -9.02 -1.68
C TRP A 162 12.82 -10.32 -1.08
N GLY A 163 12.19 -10.85 -0.03
CA GLY A 163 12.63 -12.08 0.62
C GLY A 163 12.35 -13.32 -0.23
N ALA A 164 13.33 -14.23 -0.35
CA ALA A 164 13.23 -15.48 -1.12
C ALA A 164 12.00 -16.33 -0.75
N ARG A 165 11.63 -16.29 0.54
CA ARG A 165 10.58 -17.10 1.16
C ARG A 165 9.44 -16.25 1.71
N SER A 166 9.27 -15.01 1.25
CA SER A 166 8.27 -14.09 1.80
C SER A 166 6.83 -14.62 1.63
N VAL A 167 6.54 -15.20 0.45
CA VAL A 167 5.25 -15.83 0.14
C VAL A 167 5.04 -17.10 0.97
N ASP A 168 6.05 -17.98 1.02
CA ASP A 168 6.02 -19.21 1.81
C ASP A 168 5.80 -18.92 3.31
N ALA A 169 6.51 -17.93 3.86
CA ALA A 169 6.37 -17.48 5.24
C ALA A 169 4.97 -16.93 5.53
N SER A 170 4.38 -16.22 4.57
CA SER A 170 3.01 -15.70 4.68
C SER A 170 1.98 -16.83 4.70
N ILE A 171 2.14 -17.83 3.83
CA ILE A 171 1.28 -19.04 3.80
C ILE A 171 1.40 -19.77 5.14
N LYS A 172 2.61 -20.04 5.62
CA LYS A 172 2.84 -20.73 6.90
C LYS A 172 2.26 -19.96 8.09
N SER A 173 2.40 -18.64 8.10
CA SER A 173 1.78 -17.78 9.12
C SER A 173 0.26 -17.86 9.09
N ALA A 174 -0.34 -17.91 7.89
CA ALA A 174 -1.79 -18.05 7.72
C ALA A 174 -2.28 -19.44 8.18
N GLU A 175 -1.60 -20.52 7.81
CA GLU A 175 -1.90 -21.89 8.25
C GLU A 175 -1.83 -22.02 9.79
N LEU A 176 -0.79 -21.46 10.41
CA LEU A 176 -0.68 -21.44 11.88
C LEU A 176 -1.78 -20.60 12.52
N SER A 177 -2.11 -19.45 11.94
CA SER A 177 -3.21 -18.61 12.43
C SER A 177 -4.55 -19.34 12.33
N GLN A 178 -4.77 -20.13 11.29
CA GLN A 178 -5.95 -20.99 11.15
C GLN A 178 -6.02 -22.03 12.27
N ARG A 179 -4.90 -22.71 12.58
CA ARG A 179 -4.81 -23.67 13.69
C ARG A 179 -5.12 -23.04 15.04
N LEU A 180 -4.79 -21.76 15.22
CA LEU A 180 -5.07 -20.98 16.43
C LEU A 180 -6.47 -20.32 16.44
N GLY A 181 -7.25 -20.45 15.36
CA GLY A 181 -8.55 -19.75 15.22
C GLY A 181 -8.41 -18.22 15.07
N ALA A 182 -7.21 -17.73 14.75
CA ALA A 182 -6.86 -16.32 14.68
C ALA A 182 -7.13 -15.75 13.27
N TYR A 183 -8.38 -15.85 12.79
CA TYR A 183 -8.75 -15.56 11.39
C TYR A 183 -8.51 -14.11 10.95
N PHE A 184 -8.56 -13.15 11.88
CA PHE A 184 -8.20 -11.76 11.56
C PHE A 184 -6.73 -11.65 11.09
N TYR A 185 -5.80 -12.24 11.84
CA TYR A 185 -4.38 -12.23 11.50
C TYR A 185 -4.09 -13.08 10.26
N MET A 186 -4.82 -14.18 10.09
CA MET A 186 -4.76 -15.02 8.89
C MET A 186 -4.97 -14.20 7.61
N ALA A 187 -6.03 -13.38 7.56
CA ALA A 187 -6.31 -12.52 6.40
C ALA A 187 -5.17 -11.50 6.15
N GLU A 188 -4.61 -10.92 7.22
CA GLU A 188 -3.50 -9.96 7.11
C GLU A 188 -2.22 -10.61 6.56
N TYR A 189 -1.88 -11.83 6.99
CA TYR A 189 -0.75 -12.56 6.42
C TYR A 189 -0.99 -12.93 4.95
N CYS A 190 -2.21 -13.33 4.60
CA CYS A 190 -2.54 -13.63 3.21
C CYS A 190 -2.33 -12.41 2.31
N ARG A 191 -2.78 -11.23 2.73
CA ARG A 191 -2.58 -9.97 1.99
C ARG A 191 -1.12 -9.59 1.82
N LYS A 192 -0.29 -9.79 2.86
CA LYS A 192 1.16 -9.58 2.75
C LYS A 192 1.79 -10.54 1.74
N GLY A 193 1.38 -11.81 1.76
CA GLY A 193 1.82 -12.78 0.74
C GLY A 193 1.44 -12.33 -0.67
N LEU A 194 0.19 -11.89 -0.86
CA LEU A 194 -0.32 -11.44 -2.15
C LEU A 194 0.41 -10.20 -2.70
N SER A 195 0.87 -9.28 -1.85
CA SER A 195 1.65 -8.11 -2.31
C SER A 195 3.04 -8.46 -2.85
N HIS A 196 3.56 -9.64 -2.54
CA HIS A 196 4.88 -10.11 -2.97
C HIS A 196 4.81 -11.26 -3.99
N SER A 197 3.60 -11.72 -4.34
CA SER A 197 3.42 -12.92 -5.15
C SER A 197 3.37 -12.61 -6.66
N PRO A 198 4.25 -13.22 -7.47
CA PRO A 198 4.00 -13.33 -8.91
C PRO A 198 2.86 -14.32 -9.17
N ASP A 199 2.05 -14.07 -10.21
CA ASP A 199 0.90 -14.91 -10.63
C ASP A 199 1.27 -16.40 -10.68
N SER A 200 0.93 -17.15 -9.61
CA SER A 200 1.40 -18.52 -9.39
C SER A 200 0.38 -19.33 -8.59
N LEU A 201 0.63 -20.64 -8.46
CA LEU A 201 -0.19 -21.54 -7.64
C LEU A 201 -0.24 -21.10 -6.16
N GLN A 202 0.82 -20.48 -5.65
CA GLN A 202 0.87 -19.94 -4.29
C GLN A 202 -0.10 -18.77 -4.10
N THR A 203 -0.24 -17.91 -5.12
CA THR A 203 -1.26 -16.84 -5.15
C THR A 203 -2.66 -17.43 -5.01
N ALA A 204 -2.93 -18.55 -5.70
CA ALA A 204 -4.22 -19.22 -5.63
C ALA A 204 -4.53 -19.77 -4.23
N LEU A 205 -3.53 -20.38 -3.58
CA LEU A 205 -3.63 -20.83 -2.19
C LEU A 205 -3.85 -19.66 -1.23
N LEU A 206 -3.14 -18.54 -1.40
CA LEU A 206 -3.32 -17.36 -0.58
C LEU A 206 -4.74 -16.79 -0.68
N PHE A 207 -5.31 -16.71 -1.89
CA PHE A 207 -6.71 -16.32 -2.07
C PHE A 207 -7.68 -17.31 -1.41
N TYR A 208 -7.41 -18.61 -1.50
CA TYR A 208 -8.20 -19.62 -0.80
C TYR A 208 -8.17 -19.42 0.72
N LEU A 209 -6.97 -19.26 1.30
CA LEU A 209 -6.79 -19.02 2.74
C LEU A 209 -7.44 -17.70 3.17
N GLU A 210 -7.31 -16.63 2.37
CA GLU A 210 -7.98 -15.35 2.63
C GLU A 210 -9.51 -15.51 2.63
N GLY A 211 -10.06 -16.28 1.68
CA GLY A 211 -11.48 -16.61 1.62
C GLY A 211 -11.95 -17.37 2.86
N THR A 212 -11.19 -18.36 3.31
CA THR A 212 -11.44 -19.09 4.56
C THR A 212 -11.42 -18.15 5.77
N ALA A 213 -10.45 -17.24 5.84
CA ALA A 213 -10.34 -16.26 6.92
C ALA A 213 -11.58 -15.35 6.98
N TYR A 214 -12.05 -14.85 5.83
CA TYR A 214 -13.26 -14.02 5.77
C TYR A 214 -14.53 -14.80 6.07
N MET A 215 -14.63 -16.06 5.63
CA MET A 215 -15.77 -16.93 5.93
C MET A 215 -15.95 -17.10 7.45
N HIS A 216 -14.87 -17.43 8.17
CA HIS A 216 -14.90 -17.54 9.63
C HIS A 216 -15.08 -16.20 10.35
N SER A 217 -14.81 -15.08 9.68
CA SER A 217 -15.07 -13.74 10.19
C SER A 217 -16.45 -13.21 9.80
N GLU A 218 -17.34 -14.07 9.25
CA GLU A 218 -18.69 -13.74 8.78
C GLU A 218 -18.76 -12.64 7.70
N ARG A 219 -17.65 -12.42 6.97
CA ARG A 219 -17.56 -11.45 5.87
C ARG A 219 -17.77 -12.15 4.53
N PHE A 220 -18.98 -12.66 4.31
CA PHE A 220 -19.29 -13.59 3.22
C PHE A 220 -19.04 -13.02 1.82
N GLU A 221 -19.30 -11.73 1.58
CA GLU A 221 -19.05 -11.10 0.27
C GLU A 221 -17.55 -11.03 -0.05
N LYS A 222 -16.72 -10.79 0.97
CA LYS A 222 -15.25 -10.81 0.81
C LYS A 222 -14.73 -12.23 0.63
N ALA A 223 -15.34 -13.19 1.33
CA ALA A 223 -15.02 -14.60 1.14
C ALA A 223 -15.33 -15.05 -0.29
N GLU A 224 -16.50 -14.71 -0.81
CA GLU A 224 -16.92 -14.99 -2.20
C GLU A 224 -15.91 -14.45 -3.21
N LEU A 225 -15.50 -13.18 -3.06
CA LEU A 225 -14.50 -12.55 -3.93
C LEU A 225 -13.15 -13.28 -3.88
N ALA A 226 -12.65 -13.57 -2.68
CA ALA A 226 -11.36 -14.25 -2.52
C ALA A 226 -11.39 -15.68 -3.09
N PHE A 227 -12.47 -16.43 -2.88
CA PHE A 227 -12.65 -17.75 -3.48
C PHE A 227 -12.74 -17.69 -5.00
N ASN A 228 -13.45 -16.73 -5.58
CA ASN A 228 -13.50 -16.53 -7.03
C ASN A 228 -12.11 -16.19 -7.61
N ASN A 229 -11.32 -15.39 -6.90
CA ASN A 229 -9.93 -15.13 -7.29
C ASN A 229 -9.07 -16.40 -7.25
N SER A 230 -9.26 -17.28 -6.26
CA SER A 230 -8.58 -18.59 -6.20
C SER A 230 -8.98 -19.50 -7.37
N LEU A 231 -10.28 -19.52 -7.70
CA LEU A 231 -10.83 -20.30 -8.82
C LEU A 231 -10.27 -19.88 -10.18
N ALA A 232 -9.89 -18.61 -10.35
CA ALA A 232 -9.24 -18.14 -11.58
C ALA A 232 -7.93 -18.90 -11.90
N TYR A 233 -7.30 -19.49 -10.88
CA TYR A 233 -6.09 -20.31 -10.99
C TYR A 233 -6.37 -21.82 -10.95
N ASN A 234 -7.65 -22.25 -10.98
CA ASN A 234 -8.09 -23.64 -10.88
C ASN A 234 -7.63 -24.37 -9.59
N TYR A 235 -7.39 -23.64 -8.50
CA TYR A 235 -6.97 -24.23 -7.23
C TYR A 235 -8.15 -24.91 -6.52
N ASN A 236 -8.04 -26.21 -6.23
CA ASN A 236 -9.02 -27.03 -5.49
C ASN A 236 -10.49 -26.71 -5.82
N LYS A 237 -10.81 -26.65 -7.13
CA LYS A 237 -12.08 -26.14 -7.65
C LYS A 237 -13.31 -26.75 -6.95
N ASP A 238 -13.33 -28.07 -6.80
CA ASP A 238 -14.45 -28.77 -6.17
C ASP A 238 -14.63 -28.35 -4.69
N THR A 239 -13.54 -28.28 -3.92
CA THR A 239 -13.58 -27.82 -2.52
C THR A 239 -14.05 -26.37 -2.41
N VAL A 240 -13.57 -25.49 -3.30
CA VAL A 240 -13.99 -24.08 -3.29
C VAL A 240 -15.47 -23.94 -3.63
N TYR A 241 -15.97 -24.71 -4.59
CA TYR A 241 -17.39 -24.74 -4.92
C TYR A 241 -18.26 -25.29 -3.79
N GLU A 242 -17.81 -26.33 -3.08
CA GLU A 242 -18.51 -26.84 -1.90
C GLU A 242 -18.63 -25.75 -0.81
N ILE A 243 -17.54 -25.02 -0.55
CA ILE A 243 -17.53 -23.91 0.41
C ILE A 243 -18.45 -22.78 -0.05
N LEU A 244 -18.32 -22.31 -1.30
CA LEU A 244 -19.17 -21.23 -1.85
C LEU A 244 -20.65 -21.60 -1.81
N ALA A 245 -21.01 -22.81 -2.24
CA ALA A 245 -22.38 -23.28 -2.20
C ALA A 245 -22.92 -23.32 -0.76
N SER A 246 -22.10 -23.74 0.21
CA SER A 246 -22.50 -23.70 1.62
C SER A 246 -22.70 -22.27 2.14
N ILE A 247 -21.87 -21.31 1.71
CA ILE A 247 -22.01 -19.89 2.06
C ILE A 247 -23.32 -19.32 1.48
N TYR A 248 -23.61 -19.65 0.23
CA TYR A 248 -24.81 -19.20 -0.46
C TYR A 248 -26.09 -19.72 0.19
N VAL A 249 -26.15 -21.00 0.55
CA VAL A 249 -27.33 -21.60 1.18
C VAL A 249 -27.54 -21.08 2.60
N ASN A 250 -26.48 -21.05 3.42
CA ASN A 250 -26.64 -20.81 4.85
C ASN A 250 -26.61 -19.33 5.24
N ASN A 251 -25.94 -18.47 4.46
CA ASN A 251 -25.68 -17.09 4.87
C ASN A 251 -26.22 -16.03 3.89
N MET A 252 -26.18 -16.28 2.58
CA MET A 252 -26.55 -15.25 1.59
C MET A 252 -27.96 -15.44 0.97
N GLY A 253 -28.58 -16.61 1.12
CA GLY A 253 -29.86 -16.93 0.48
C GLY A 253 -29.81 -17.02 -1.05
N LYS A 254 -28.61 -17.19 -1.62
CA LYS A 254 -28.36 -17.29 -3.07
C LYS A 254 -28.62 -18.72 -3.58
N PHE A 255 -29.87 -19.16 -3.52
CA PHE A 255 -30.22 -20.57 -3.76
C PHE A 255 -30.07 -21.02 -5.22
N ASN A 256 -30.25 -20.13 -6.20
CA ASN A 256 -30.06 -20.48 -7.61
C ASN A 256 -28.56 -20.71 -7.91
N GLU A 257 -27.70 -19.82 -7.43
CA GLU A 257 -26.26 -19.93 -7.59
C GLU A 257 -25.70 -21.17 -6.87
N ALA A 258 -26.24 -21.49 -5.69
CA ALA A 258 -25.90 -22.71 -4.98
C ALA A 258 -26.34 -23.98 -5.73
N GLU A 259 -27.53 -23.99 -6.35
CA GLU A 259 -28.02 -25.10 -7.17
C GLU A 259 -27.07 -25.40 -8.33
N GLU A 260 -26.60 -24.36 -9.03
CA GLU A 260 -25.65 -24.49 -10.14
C GLU A 260 -24.34 -25.13 -9.67
N LEU A 261 -23.78 -24.66 -8.55
CA LEU A 261 -22.54 -25.21 -7.99
C LEU A 261 -22.71 -26.67 -7.56
N TYR A 262 -23.80 -27.02 -6.87
CA TYR A 262 -24.04 -28.42 -6.50
C TYR A 262 -24.28 -29.32 -7.71
N THR A 263 -24.92 -28.80 -8.76
CA THR A 263 -25.12 -29.56 -10.01
C THR A 263 -23.79 -29.81 -10.71
N TYR A 264 -22.89 -28.83 -10.74
CA TYR A 264 -21.53 -29.02 -11.21
C TYR A 264 -20.82 -30.11 -10.40
N LEU A 265 -20.84 -30.03 -9.06
CA LEU A 265 -20.18 -30.99 -8.17
C LEU A 265 -20.68 -32.42 -8.35
N LEU A 266 -22.00 -32.58 -8.52
CA LEU A 266 -22.65 -33.87 -8.74
C LEU A 266 -22.38 -34.46 -10.14
N SER A 267 -22.08 -33.61 -11.12
CA SER A 267 -21.67 -34.06 -12.46
C SER A 267 -20.19 -34.46 -12.56
N GLY A 268 -19.38 -34.03 -11.57
CA GLY A 268 -17.95 -34.29 -11.51
C GLY A 268 -17.57 -35.51 -10.66
N ASN A 269 -16.36 -35.49 -10.13
CA ASN A 269 -15.80 -36.60 -9.34
C ASN A 269 -16.14 -36.50 -7.83
N SER A 270 -16.60 -35.35 -7.32
CA SER A 270 -16.94 -35.13 -5.90
C SER A 270 -18.41 -35.45 -5.60
N VAL A 271 -18.84 -36.68 -5.91
CA VAL A 271 -20.20 -37.13 -5.58
C VAL A 271 -20.27 -37.45 -4.09
N ASN A 272 -20.65 -36.45 -3.30
CA ASN A 272 -20.91 -36.57 -1.87
C ASN A 272 -22.42 -36.58 -1.61
N LEU A 273 -22.90 -37.45 -0.71
CA LEU A 273 -24.30 -37.46 -0.26
C LEU A 273 -24.75 -36.10 0.29
N ALA A 274 -23.82 -35.36 0.90
CA ALA A 274 -24.08 -33.99 1.36
C ALA A 274 -24.46 -33.06 0.20
N ASN A 275 -23.92 -33.26 -1.01
CA ASN A 275 -24.22 -32.41 -2.16
C ASN A 275 -25.66 -32.62 -2.66
N TYR A 276 -26.15 -33.87 -2.68
CA TYR A 276 -27.57 -34.15 -2.95
C TYR A 276 -28.48 -33.53 -1.87
N TYR A 277 -28.14 -33.71 -0.59
CA TYR A 277 -28.92 -33.13 0.50
C TYR A 277 -29.00 -31.60 0.39
N ASN A 278 -27.88 -30.92 0.17
CA ASN A 278 -27.83 -29.46 0.10
C ASN A 278 -28.48 -28.92 -1.18
N ARG A 279 -28.37 -29.61 -2.33
CA ARG A 279 -29.14 -29.23 -3.53
C ARG A 279 -30.65 -29.42 -3.32
N GLY A 280 -31.05 -30.48 -2.63
CA GLY A 280 -32.44 -30.68 -2.19
C GLY A 280 -32.96 -29.53 -1.33
N LEU A 281 -32.14 -29.01 -0.41
CA LEU A 281 -32.46 -27.81 0.37
C LEU A 281 -32.60 -26.56 -0.52
N CYS A 282 -31.72 -26.39 -1.53
CA CYS A 282 -31.85 -25.30 -2.51
C CYS A 282 -33.20 -25.39 -3.23
N TYR A 283 -33.57 -26.57 -3.73
CA TYR A 283 -34.84 -26.80 -4.41
C TYR A 283 -36.04 -26.51 -3.52
N GLN A 284 -36.02 -26.89 -2.23
CA GLN A 284 -37.10 -26.56 -1.31
C GLN A 284 -37.27 -25.04 -1.12
N ASN A 285 -36.17 -24.31 -0.96
CA ASN A 285 -36.20 -22.84 -0.81
C ASN A 285 -36.66 -22.14 -2.10
N LEU A 286 -36.38 -22.74 -3.26
CA LEU A 286 -36.86 -22.27 -4.57
C LEU A 286 -38.29 -22.72 -4.90
N GLY A 287 -38.95 -23.48 -4.01
CA GLY A 287 -40.31 -24.02 -4.22
C GLY A 287 -40.40 -25.20 -5.20
N ARG A 288 -39.26 -25.76 -5.62
CA ARG A 288 -39.17 -26.90 -6.56
C ARG A 288 -39.21 -28.23 -5.82
N TYR A 289 -40.33 -28.49 -5.13
CA TYR A 289 -40.43 -29.59 -4.18
C TYR A 289 -40.29 -30.99 -4.81
N GLN A 290 -40.72 -31.21 -6.06
CA GLN A 290 -40.51 -32.51 -6.73
C GLN A 290 -39.03 -32.85 -6.88
N GLN A 291 -38.20 -31.89 -7.32
CA GLN A 291 -36.76 -32.10 -7.48
C GLN A 291 -36.07 -32.32 -6.12
N ALA A 292 -36.53 -31.61 -5.09
CA ALA A 292 -36.04 -31.84 -3.72
C ALA A 292 -36.31 -33.27 -3.23
N VAL A 293 -37.51 -33.81 -3.51
CA VAL A 293 -37.87 -35.19 -3.16
C VAL A 293 -36.94 -36.19 -3.83
N GLU A 294 -36.60 -36.00 -5.10
CA GLU A 294 -35.68 -36.86 -5.84
C GLU A 294 -34.28 -36.88 -5.19
N ASP A 295 -33.73 -35.71 -4.90
CA ASP A 295 -32.41 -35.58 -4.26
C ASP A 295 -32.39 -36.17 -2.85
N PHE A 296 -33.41 -35.93 -2.04
CA PHE A 296 -33.51 -36.53 -0.70
C PHE A 296 -33.68 -38.04 -0.73
N LYS A 297 -34.46 -38.58 -1.69
CA LYS A 297 -34.55 -40.03 -1.88
C LYS A 297 -33.20 -40.63 -2.23
N ARG A 298 -32.38 -39.95 -3.02
CA ARG A 298 -31.02 -40.42 -3.34
C ARG A 298 -30.16 -40.52 -2.08
N VAL A 299 -30.27 -39.55 -1.16
CA VAL A 299 -29.57 -39.60 0.13
C VAL A 299 -30.07 -40.76 1.00
N LEU A 300 -31.38 -41.00 1.04
CA LEU A 300 -31.98 -42.08 1.84
C LEU A 300 -31.76 -43.48 1.23
N GLN A 301 -31.45 -43.60 -0.06
CA GLN A 301 -31.04 -44.88 -0.65
C GLN A 301 -29.74 -45.39 -0.03
N GLU A 302 -28.77 -44.50 0.21
CA GLU A 302 -27.48 -44.85 0.82
C GLU A 302 -27.52 -44.84 2.35
N ASN A 303 -28.26 -43.89 2.94
CA ASN A 303 -28.45 -43.81 4.38
C ASN A 303 -29.94 -43.71 4.75
N PRO A 304 -30.64 -44.85 4.85
CA PRO A 304 -32.09 -44.89 5.13
C PRO A 304 -32.50 -44.27 6.47
N PHE A 305 -31.57 -44.17 7.42
CA PHE A 305 -31.81 -43.69 8.78
C PHE A 305 -31.34 -42.24 8.99
N HIS A 306 -31.02 -41.51 7.91
CA HIS A 306 -30.60 -40.12 8.03
C HIS A 306 -31.77 -39.20 8.41
N GLY A 307 -31.98 -39.01 9.72
CA GLY A 307 -33.10 -38.26 10.29
C GLY A 307 -33.31 -36.88 9.68
N LYS A 308 -32.25 -36.08 9.51
CA LYS A 308 -32.36 -34.74 8.90
C LYS A 308 -32.94 -34.78 7.49
N THR A 309 -32.55 -35.75 6.67
CA THR A 309 -33.15 -35.90 5.33
C THR A 309 -34.58 -36.40 5.38
N LEU A 310 -34.91 -37.34 6.28
CA LEU A 310 -36.31 -37.78 6.48
C LEU A 310 -37.22 -36.60 6.83
N PHE A 311 -36.76 -35.71 7.74
CA PHE A 311 -37.47 -34.49 8.09
C PHE A 311 -37.70 -33.58 6.87
N GLN A 312 -36.64 -33.26 6.13
CA GLN A 312 -36.74 -32.37 4.97
C GLN A 312 -37.61 -32.99 3.86
N LEU A 313 -37.53 -34.30 3.66
CA LEU A 313 -38.38 -35.03 2.73
C LEU A 313 -39.86 -34.97 3.15
N GLY A 314 -40.15 -35.14 4.45
CA GLY A 314 -41.49 -34.97 5.00
C GLY A 314 -42.06 -33.57 4.73
N LYS A 315 -41.26 -32.53 4.96
CA LYS A 315 -41.63 -31.14 4.62
C LYS A 315 -41.86 -30.94 3.12
N ALA A 316 -41.04 -31.55 2.26
CA ALA A 316 -41.23 -31.47 0.81
C ALA A 316 -42.56 -32.12 0.39
N TYR A 317 -42.91 -33.28 0.93
CA TYR A 317 -44.20 -33.93 0.65
C TYR A 317 -45.39 -33.14 1.18
N LEU A 318 -45.25 -32.49 2.34
CA LEU A 318 -46.29 -31.61 2.88
C LEU A 318 -46.57 -30.45 1.92
N ALA A 319 -45.52 -29.81 1.39
CA ALA A 319 -45.65 -28.74 0.41
C ALA A 319 -46.24 -29.20 -0.93
N LEU A 320 -46.06 -30.48 -1.28
CA LEU A 320 -46.71 -31.12 -2.43
C LEU A 320 -48.16 -31.57 -2.17
N GLY A 321 -48.70 -31.35 -0.96
CA GLY A 321 -50.04 -31.77 -0.56
C GLY A 321 -50.16 -33.26 -0.23
N GLN A 322 -49.06 -34.01 -0.21
CA GLN A 322 -49.03 -35.46 0.08
C GLN A 322 -48.95 -35.71 1.59
N LYS A 323 -49.99 -35.31 2.32
CA LYS A 323 -50.02 -35.33 3.80
C LYS A 323 -49.71 -36.70 4.41
N GLN A 324 -50.21 -37.79 3.82
CA GLN A 324 -49.98 -39.14 4.34
C GLN A 324 -48.49 -39.52 4.35
N LEU A 325 -47.80 -39.29 3.23
CA LEU A 325 -46.36 -39.53 3.12
C LEU A 325 -45.58 -38.56 4.01
N ALA A 326 -45.99 -37.29 4.08
CA ALA A 326 -45.37 -36.32 4.96
C ALA A 326 -45.40 -36.79 6.42
N CYS A 327 -46.56 -37.20 6.92
CA CYS A 327 -46.72 -37.73 8.28
C CYS A 327 -45.84 -38.97 8.52
N GLU A 328 -45.79 -39.91 7.58
CA GLU A 328 -44.96 -41.12 7.68
C GLU A 328 -43.47 -40.76 7.84
N TYR A 329 -42.93 -39.93 6.94
CA TYR A 329 -41.52 -39.55 6.96
C TYR A 329 -41.16 -38.67 8.17
N LEU A 330 -42.07 -37.78 8.61
CA LEU A 330 -41.86 -36.97 9.81
C LEU A 330 -41.82 -37.84 11.08
N ARG A 331 -42.77 -38.78 11.25
CA ARG A 331 -42.73 -39.74 12.37
C ARG A 331 -41.49 -40.61 12.32
N PHE A 332 -41.05 -41.01 11.13
CA PHE A 332 -39.84 -41.80 11.01
C PHE A 332 -38.60 -40.97 11.40
N SER A 333 -38.53 -39.72 10.96
CA SER A 333 -37.50 -38.77 11.36
C SER A 333 -37.44 -38.56 12.88
N GLU A 334 -38.59 -38.41 13.53
CA GLU A 334 -38.68 -38.29 14.99
C GLU A 334 -38.10 -39.52 15.70
N ARG A 335 -38.40 -40.73 15.22
CA ARG A 335 -37.80 -41.97 15.73
C ARG A 335 -36.29 -42.05 15.55
N GLN A 336 -35.72 -41.32 14.59
CA GLN A 336 -34.28 -41.18 14.41
C GLN A 336 -33.66 -40.07 15.28
N GLY A 337 -34.43 -39.48 16.21
CA GLY A 337 -33.94 -38.51 17.19
C GLY A 337 -33.97 -37.06 16.70
N VAL A 338 -34.62 -36.76 15.58
CA VAL A 338 -34.88 -35.36 15.18
C VAL A 338 -36.00 -34.82 16.05
N LEU A 339 -35.74 -33.72 16.74
CA LEU A 339 -36.76 -33.01 17.50
C LEU A 339 -37.72 -32.31 16.53
N ILE A 340 -38.99 -32.73 16.55
CA ILE A 340 -40.09 -32.12 15.81
C ILE A 340 -41.09 -31.64 16.86
N ASP A 341 -41.68 -30.46 16.64
CA ASP A 341 -42.73 -29.96 17.52
C ASP A 341 -43.92 -30.95 17.50
N PRO A 342 -44.37 -31.48 18.66
CA PRO A 342 -45.52 -32.37 18.72
C PRO A 342 -46.79 -31.77 18.09
N ASP A 343 -46.98 -30.45 18.21
CA ASP A 343 -48.14 -29.77 17.64
C ASP A 343 -48.02 -29.68 16.11
N GLU A 344 -46.82 -29.43 15.57
CA GLU A 344 -46.54 -29.47 14.14
C GLU A 344 -46.81 -30.88 13.60
N LEU A 345 -46.30 -31.92 14.27
CA LEU A 345 -46.47 -33.30 13.86
C LEU A 345 -47.94 -33.74 13.90
N ALA A 346 -48.68 -33.37 14.95
CA ALA A 346 -50.12 -33.61 15.05
C ALA A 346 -50.88 -32.93 13.91
N SER A 347 -50.60 -31.65 13.63
CA SER A 347 -51.28 -30.90 12.57
C SER A 347 -51.12 -31.48 11.16
N VAL A 348 -50.03 -32.22 10.91
CA VAL A 348 -49.76 -32.87 9.63
C VAL A 348 -50.38 -34.27 9.56
N CYS A 349 -50.50 -34.95 10.71
CA CYS A 349 -50.90 -36.34 10.83
C CYS A 349 -52.38 -36.57 11.19
N GLU A 350 -53.09 -35.54 11.64
CA GLU A 350 -54.54 -35.50 11.85
C GLU A 350 -55.29 -35.06 10.58
#